data_AF-A0A2T1FNR3-F1
#
_entry.id   AF-A0A2T1FNR3-F1
#
_cell.length_a   1.000
_cell.length_b   1.000
_cell.length_c   1.000
_cell.angle_alpha   90.00
_cell.angle_beta   90.00
_cell.angle_gamma   90.00
#
_symmetry.space_group_name_H-M   'P 1'
#
loop_
_entity.id
_entity.type
_entity.pdbx_description
1 polymer ?
#
loop_
_entity_poly.entity_id
_entity_poly.type
_entity_poly.pdbx_seq_one_letter_code
_entity_poly.pdbx_strand_id
1 'polypeptide(L)'
;AVAAQSEDYALFVKALLDLHQASLSLGNGEAAQQLPNSQFWLEKAVQVQDEFDEFLWSVELGGYYNAAKDVSGDLLVRERSYIDNATPAANGIAIASLVRLALLGQNLEYLDRAEQALQAFSSIVRDAPQACPSLLSAIDWYQHSTLIRTSPDLIPGLISQYYPTAVCQIEADLPEGAIGLVCECLTCKEPAKSQEMLLAEIRKSQTRG
;
A
#
# COMPACT_ATOMS: atom_id res chain seq x y z
N ALA A 1 0.92 26.96 13.57
CA ALA A 1 0.73 25.50 13.57
C ALA A 1 2.08 24.84 13.32
N VAL A 2 2.36 23.70 13.94
CA VAL A 2 3.53 22.88 13.57
C VAL A 2 3.15 22.11 12.31
N ALA A 3 3.98 22.18 11.27
CA ALA A 3 3.71 21.46 10.02
C ALA A 3 3.98 19.96 10.19
N ALA A 4 3.15 19.14 9.56
CA ALA A 4 3.32 17.69 9.56
C ALA A 4 4.62 17.27 8.86
N GLN A 5 5.25 16.22 9.37
CA GLN A 5 6.46 15.62 8.83
C GLN A 5 6.14 14.40 7.97
N SER A 6 7.13 13.92 7.23
CA SER A 6 6.97 12.75 6.34
C SER A 6 6.45 11.51 7.05
N GLU A 7 6.85 11.31 8.32
CA GLU A 7 6.38 10.17 9.12
C GLU A 7 4.87 10.28 9.40
N ASP A 8 4.36 11.48 9.71
CA ASP A 8 2.95 11.72 9.96
C ASP A 8 2.10 11.33 8.74
N TYR A 9 2.49 11.81 7.56
CA TYR A 9 1.80 11.47 6.31
C TYR A 9 1.89 9.98 5.99
N ALA A 10 3.11 9.40 6.00
CA ALA A 10 3.32 8.01 5.61
C ALA A 10 2.53 7.04 6.51
N LEU A 11 2.60 7.23 7.83
CA LEU A 11 1.86 6.40 8.78
C LEU A 11 0.35 6.62 8.69
N PHE A 12 -0.10 7.85 8.41
CA PHE A 12 -1.53 8.13 8.28
C PHE A 12 -2.13 7.53 7.00
N VAL A 13 -1.45 7.65 5.86
CA VAL A 13 -1.85 6.97 4.61
C VAL A 13 -1.93 5.46 4.84
N LYS A 14 -0.91 4.85 5.45
CA LYS A 14 -0.92 3.42 5.79
C LYS A 14 -2.13 3.07 6.66
N ALA A 15 -2.39 3.84 7.71
CA ALA A 15 -3.51 3.60 8.62
C ALA A 15 -4.86 3.68 7.90
N LEU A 16 -5.05 4.64 6.99
CA LEU A 16 -6.27 4.77 6.18
C LEU A 16 -6.47 3.58 5.25
N LEU A 17 -5.40 3.10 4.60
CA LEU A 17 -5.45 1.88 3.79
C LEU A 17 -5.74 0.62 4.63
N ASP A 18 -5.20 0.55 5.84
CA ASP A 18 -5.47 -0.55 6.78
C ASP A 18 -6.93 -0.52 7.25
N LEU A 19 -7.49 0.67 7.53
CA LEU A 19 -8.90 0.86 7.85
C LEU A 19 -9.81 0.48 6.67
N HIS A 20 -9.45 0.88 5.45
CA HIS A 20 -10.13 0.43 4.25
C HIS A 20 -10.21 -1.11 4.22
N GLN A 21 -9.07 -1.81 4.34
CA GLN A 21 -9.02 -3.27 4.29
C GLN A 21 -9.83 -3.91 5.45
N ALA A 22 -9.65 -3.44 6.68
CA ALA A 22 -10.36 -3.97 7.84
C ALA A 22 -11.88 -3.78 7.74
N SER A 23 -12.34 -2.65 7.19
CA SER A 23 -13.76 -2.34 7.06
C SER A 23 -14.50 -3.25 6.07
N LEU A 24 -13.79 -3.86 5.11
CA LEU A 24 -14.39 -4.82 4.17
C LEU A 24 -14.94 -6.06 4.87
N SER A 25 -14.38 -6.44 6.03
CA SER A 25 -14.82 -7.60 6.82
C SER A 25 -16.09 -7.36 7.65
N LEU A 26 -16.56 -6.11 7.76
CA LEU A 26 -17.67 -5.76 8.65
C LEU A 26 -19.05 -6.08 8.04
N GLY A 27 -19.12 -6.43 6.76
CA GLY A 27 -20.36 -6.78 6.07
C GLY A 27 -21.42 -5.68 6.16
N ASN A 28 -22.70 -6.07 6.19
CA ASN A 28 -23.85 -5.14 6.27
C ASN A 28 -24.52 -5.10 7.66
N GLY A 29 -23.82 -5.54 8.71
CA GLY A 29 -24.37 -5.59 10.07
C GLY A 29 -24.59 -4.19 10.69
N GLU A 30 -25.27 -4.13 11.83
CA GLU A 30 -25.55 -2.87 12.55
C GLU A 30 -24.28 -2.06 12.88
N ALA A 31 -23.17 -2.76 13.16
CA ALA A 31 -21.87 -2.11 13.39
C ALA A 31 -21.31 -1.44 12.13
N ALA A 32 -21.55 -2.00 10.94
CA ALA A 32 -21.12 -1.41 9.67
C ALA A 32 -21.93 -0.15 9.31
N GLN A 33 -23.20 -0.08 9.74
CA GLN A 33 -24.06 1.09 9.49
C GLN A 33 -23.64 2.34 10.30
N GLN A 34 -22.84 2.16 11.36
CA GLN A 34 -22.34 3.25 12.20
C GLN A 34 -20.96 3.76 11.79
N LEU A 35 -20.31 3.10 10.82
CA LEU A 35 -18.97 3.42 10.36
C LEU A 35 -19.02 3.97 8.91
N PRO A 36 -18.06 4.83 8.53
CA PRO A 36 -17.84 5.15 7.12
C PRO A 36 -17.60 3.87 6.33
N ASN A 37 -18.13 3.81 5.09
CA ASN A 37 -17.88 2.70 4.18
C ASN A 37 -16.38 2.57 3.85
N SER A 38 -15.98 1.43 3.30
CA SER A 38 -14.57 1.18 2.95
C SER A 38 -14.00 2.25 2.01
N GLN A 39 -14.79 2.68 1.03
CA GLN A 39 -14.40 3.66 0.04
C GLN A 39 -14.02 5.02 0.64
N PHE A 40 -14.69 5.48 1.69
CA PHE A 40 -14.35 6.70 2.41
C PHE A 40 -12.88 6.70 2.88
N TRP A 41 -12.42 5.57 3.42
CA TRP A 41 -11.04 5.45 3.91
C TRP A 41 -10.02 5.48 2.77
N LEU A 42 -10.34 4.84 1.63
CA LEU A 42 -9.49 4.87 0.43
C LEU A 42 -9.42 6.27 -0.17
N GLU A 43 -10.53 6.98 -0.28
CA GLU A 43 -10.57 8.38 -0.76
C GLU A 43 -9.76 9.29 0.15
N LYS A 44 -9.82 9.10 1.47
CA LYS A 44 -8.99 9.83 2.41
C LYS A 44 -7.51 9.48 2.27
N ALA A 45 -7.17 8.22 2.06
CA ALA A 45 -5.78 7.81 1.82
C ALA A 45 -5.22 8.50 0.57
N VAL A 46 -5.99 8.56 -0.52
CA VAL A 46 -5.62 9.29 -1.75
C VAL A 46 -5.42 10.78 -1.47
N GLN A 47 -6.37 11.44 -0.79
CA GLN A 47 -6.25 12.87 -0.47
C GLN A 47 -4.98 13.18 0.35
N VAL A 48 -4.70 12.38 1.37
CA VAL A 48 -3.51 12.56 2.21
C VAL A 48 -2.23 12.25 1.42
N GLN A 49 -2.26 11.26 0.51
CA GLN A 49 -1.14 10.94 -0.36
C GLN A 49 -0.86 12.08 -1.35
N ASP A 50 -1.89 12.70 -1.92
CA ASP A 50 -1.74 13.83 -2.85
C ASP A 50 -1.09 15.04 -2.15
N GLU A 51 -1.51 15.36 -0.92
CA GLU A 51 -0.84 16.38 -0.09
C GLU A 51 0.61 16.00 0.22
N PHE A 52 0.86 14.73 0.55
CA PHE A 52 2.19 14.23 0.84
C PHE A 52 3.13 14.38 -0.36
N ASP A 53 2.62 14.05 -1.54
CA ASP A 53 3.30 14.23 -2.82
C ASP A 53 3.57 15.71 -3.12
N GLU A 54 2.59 16.59 -2.92
CA GLU A 54 2.75 18.03 -3.15
C GLU A 54 3.84 18.65 -2.27
N PHE A 55 3.83 18.35 -0.96
CA PHE A 55 4.69 19.04 -0.01
C PHE A 55 6.09 18.41 0.12
N LEU A 56 6.18 17.08 0.01
CA LEU A 56 7.35 16.33 0.47
C LEU A 56 8.03 15.49 -0.62
N TRP A 57 7.42 15.25 -1.78
CA TRP A 57 8.08 14.51 -2.85
C TRP A 57 9.35 15.21 -3.35
N SER A 58 10.43 14.46 -3.50
CA SER A 58 11.67 14.90 -4.12
C SER A 58 11.63 14.62 -5.62
N VAL A 59 11.36 15.66 -6.41
CA VAL A 59 11.39 15.56 -7.88
C VAL A 59 12.78 15.22 -8.39
N GLU A 60 13.85 15.70 -7.73
CA GLU A 60 15.22 15.48 -8.22
C GLU A 60 15.78 14.11 -7.84
N LEU A 61 15.45 13.61 -6.64
CA LEU A 61 16.10 12.43 -6.08
C LEU A 61 15.17 11.25 -5.86
N GLY A 62 13.85 11.41 -6.03
CA GLY A 62 12.84 10.42 -5.66
C GLY A 62 12.63 10.32 -4.14
N GLY A 63 11.54 9.69 -3.72
CA GLY A 63 11.18 9.57 -2.30
C GLY A 63 10.76 10.90 -1.66
N TYR A 64 10.51 10.87 -0.36
CA TYR A 64 9.92 11.97 0.40
C TYR A 64 10.92 12.56 1.39
N TYR A 65 11.00 13.89 1.39
CA TYR A 65 11.74 14.67 2.36
C TYR A 65 11.03 14.68 3.72
N ASN A 66 11.80 14.73 4.81
CA ASN A 66 11.27 14.71 6.18
C ASN A 66 10.36 15.89 6.51
N ALA A 67 10.64 17.08 5.96
CA ALA A 67 9.90 18.30 6.22
C ALA A 67 9.76 19.14 4.94
N ALA A 68 8.68 19.93 4.86
CA ALA A 68 8.38 20.80 3.72
C ALA A 68 9.43 21.92 3.58
N LYS A 69 9.60 22.41 2.36
CA LYS A 69 10.64 23.40 2.01
C LYS A 69 10.55 24.67 2.88
N ASP A 70 9.34 25.18 3.08
CA ASP A 70 9.09 26.42 3.82
C ASP A 70 9.31 26.26 5.34
N VAL A 71 9.26 25.02 5.84
CA VAL A 71 9.47 24.68 7.25
C VAL A 71 10.94 24.38 7.52
N SER A 72 11.66 23.84 6.52
CA SER A 72 13.09 23.55 6.61
C SER A 72 13.98 24.81 6.59
N GLY A 73 13.46 26.00 6.26
CA GLY A 73 14.25 27.23 6.18
C GLY A 73 15.44 27.12 5.22
N ASP A 74 16.57 27.74 5.56
CA ASP A 74 17.83 27.74 4.79
C ASP A 74 18.64 26.42 4.91
N LEU A 75 18.01 25.29 5.26
CA LEU A 75 18.72 24.01 5.33
C LEU A 75 19.34 23.66 3.97
N LEU A 76 20.67 23.58 3.93
CA LEU A 76 21.45 23.25 2.73
C LEU A 76 21.11 21.86 2.16
N VAL A 77 20.66 20.93 3.01
CA VAL A 77 20.28 19.56 2.63
C VAL A 77 18.99 19.19 3.37
N ARG A 78 17.96 18.79 2.61
CA ARG A 78 16.73 18.20 3.16
C ARG A 78 16.92 16.69 3.26
N GLU A 79 16.71 16.15 4.45
CA GLU A 79 16.83 14.71 4.69
C GLU A 79 15.62 13.95 4.15
N ARG A 80 15.86 12.71 3.71
CA ARG A 80 14.82 11.73 3.37
C ARG A 80 14.99 10.54 4.31
N SER A 81 14.04 10.27 5.19
CA SER A 81 14.15 9.18 6.17
C SER A 81 14.01 7.82 5.50
N TYR A 82 15.06 7.00 5.61
CA TYR A 82 15.11 5.61 5.13
C TYR A 82 15.62 4.61 6.18
N ILE A 83 16.13 5.10 7.32
CA ILE A 83 16.65 4.24 8.40
C ILE A 83 15.52 3.97 9.38
N ASP A 84 15.19 2.70 9.55
CA ASP A 84 14.25 2.25 10.58
C ASP A 84 14.92 2.34 11.97
N ASN A 85 14.20 2.90 12.93
CA ASN A 85 14.64 2.99 14.32
C ASN A 85 13.56 2.39 15.24
N ALA A 86 13.12 3.13 16.27
CA ALA A 86 11.98 2.73 17.10
C ALA A 86 10.67 2.65 16.30
N THR A 87 10.58 3.42 15.20
CA THR A 87 9.48 3.41 14.25
C THR A 87 9.99 3.09 12.84
N PRO A 88 9.11 2.59 11.95
CA PRO A 88 9.48 2.38 10.56
C PRO A 88 9.82 3.68 9.84
N ALA A 89 10.77 3.63 8.91
CA ALA A 89 11.14 4.81 8.14
C ALA A 89 10.02 5.27 7.20
N ALA A 90 9.83 6.59 7.11
CA ALA A 90 8.73 7.19 6.35
C ALA A 90 8.74 6.77 4.88
N ASN A 91 9.91 6.73 4.22
CA ASN A 91 9.99 6.33 2.81
C ASN A 91 9.61 4.87 2.59
N GLY A 92 10.02 3.94 3.45
CA GLY A 92 9.63 2.53 3.32
C GLY A 92 8.12 2.35 3.43
N ILE A 93 7.49 3.02 4.39
CA ILE A 93 6.03 2.99 4.56
C ILE A 93 5.30 3.67 3.39
N ALA A 94 5.80 4.81 2.92
CA ALA A 94 5.22 5.54 1.80
C ALA A 94 5.24 4.70 0.51
N ILE A 95 6.37 4.06 0.20
CA ILE A 95 6.51 3.23 -1.01
C ILE A 95 5.58 2.02 -0.96
N ALA A 96 5.50 1.32 0.17
CA ALA A 96 4.55 0.22 0.32
C ALA A 96 3.08 0.70 0.16
N SER A 97 2.77 1.89 0.68
CA SER A 97 1.45 2.51 0.52
C SER A 97 1.13 2.90 -0.92
N LEU A 98 2.11 3.42 -1.67
CA LEU A 98 1.97 3.71 -3.10
C LEU A 98 1.61 2.45 -3.90
N VAL A 99 2.28 1.32 -3.64
CA VAL A 99 1.94 0.04 -4.29
C VAL A 99 0.49 -0.35 -3.99
N ARG A 100 0.04 -0.24 -2.74
CA ARG A 100 -1.33 -0.55 -2.34
C ARG A 100 -2.35 0.38 -3.01
N LEU A 101 -2.05 1.68 -3.10
CA LEU A 101 -2.89 2.66 -3.79
C LEU A 101 -2.99 2.35 -5.29
N ALA A 102 -1.89 1.91 -5.91
CA ALA A 102 -1.92 1.48 -7.31
C ALA A 102 -2.86 0.29 -7.54
N LEU A 103 -2.82 -0.71 -6.65
CA LEU A 103 -3.71 -1.87 -6.74
C LEU A 103 -5.18 -1.47 -6.56
N LEU A 104 -5.48 -0.70 -5.51
CA LEU A 104 -6.85 -0.36 -5.14
C LEU A 104 -7.48 0.69 -6.07
N GLY A 105 -6.69 1.64 -6.54
CA GLY A 105 -7.11 2.71 -7.45
C GLY A 105 -6.91 2.39 -8.93
N GLN A 106 -6.26 1.26 -9.26
CA GLN A 106 -5.85 0.91 -10.63
C GLN A 106 -5.07 2.04 -11.34
N ASN A 107 -4.29 2.81 -10.57
CA ASN A 107 -3.48 3.91 -11.08
C ASN A 107 -1.99 3.53 -11.06
N LEU A 108 -1.43 3.32 -12.25
CA LEU A 108 -0.02 2.95 -12.43
C LEU A 108 0.95 4.08 -12.06
N GLU A 109 0.51 5.35 -12.01
CA GLU A 109 1.38 6.46 -11.61
C GLU A 109 1.94 6.27 -10.19
N TYR A 110 1.19 5.63 -9.30
CA TYR A 110 1.68 5.28 -7.96
C TYR A 110 2.76 4.18 -8.01
N LEU A 111 2.70 3.23 -8.95
CA LEU A 111 3.77 2.24 -9.15
C LEU A 111 5.02 2.89 -9.73
N ASP A 112 4.88 3.78 -10.72
CA ASP A 112 6.00 4.53 -11.28
C ASP A 112 6.72 5.33 -10.19
N ARG A 113 5.95 5.93 -9.27
CA ARG A 113 6.48 6.67 -8.11
C ARG A 113 7.16 5.76 -7.09
N ALA A 114 6.56 4.60 -6.80
CA ALA A 114 7.15 3.59 -5.93
C ALA A 114 8.49 3.10 -6.51
N GLU A 115 8.55 2.85 -7.82
CA GLU A 115 9.77 2.45 -8.52
C GLU A 115 10.87 3.50 -8.42
N GLN A 116 10.56 4.76 -8.73
CA GLN A 116 11.51 5.88 -8.64
C GLN A 116 12.12 5.99 -7.23
N ALA A 117 11.29 5.87 -6.19
CA ALA A 117 11.75 5.92 -4.82
C ALA A 117 12.60 4.68 -4.45
N LEU A 118 12.21 3.47 -4.87
CA LEU A 118 13.01 2.26 -4.65
C LEU A 118 14.38 2.34 -5.33
N GLN A 119 14.44 2.85 -6.56
CA GLN A 119 15.69 3.06 -7.27
C GLN A 119 16.59 4.06 -6.51
N ALA A 120 16.01 5.14 -5.99
CA ALA A 120 16.73 6.16 -5.22
C ALA A 120 17.39 5.61 -3.95
N PHE A 121 16.79 4.62 -3.29
CA PHE A 121 17.32 3.99 -2.08
C PHE A 121 18.02 2.64 -2.35
N SER A 122 18.16 2.22 -3.60
CA SER A 122 18.69 0.90 -3.96
C SER A 122 20.12 0.65 -3.46
N SER A 123 21.00 1.65 -3.53
CA SER A 123 22.37 1.55 -3.00
C SER A 123 22.37 1.38 -1.48
N ILE A 124 21.51 2.11 -0.78
CA ILE A 124 21.38 2.04 0.68
C ILE A 124 20.89 0.66 1.12
N VAL A 125 19.85 0.12 0.45
CA VAL A 125 19.34 -1.22 0.76
C VAL A 125 20.40 -2.29 0.53
N ARG A 126 21.21 -2.16 -0.53
CA ARG A 126 22.31 -3.09 -0.80
C ARG A 126 23.42 -3.00 0.24
N ASP A 127 23.80 -1.80 0.62
CA ASP A 127 24.99 -1.57 1.45
C ASP A 127 24.67 -1.68 2.96
N ALA A 128 23.44 -1.42 3.38
CA ALA A 128 22.98 -1.47 4.77
C ALA A 128 21.55 -2.02 4.95
N PRO A 129 21.25 -3.27 4.51
CA PRO A 129 19.89 -3.82 4.54
C PRO A 129 19.29 -3.93 5.96
N GLN A 130 20.13 -4.19 6.96
CA GLN A 130 19.71 -4.30 8.36
C GLN A 130 19.19 -2.99 8.96
N ALA A 131 19.56 -1.85 8.36
CA ALA A 131 19.09 -0.54 8.79
C ALA A 131 17.77 -0.12 8.10
N CYS A 132 17.33 -0.87 7.08
CA CYS A 132 16.18 -0.50 6.24
C CYS A 132 15.08 -1.59 6.09
N PRO A 133 14.65 -2.31 7.16
CA PRO A 133 13.52 -3.25 7.09
C PRO A 133 12.25 -2.76 6.38
N SER A 134 11.86 -1.48 6.54
CA SER A 134 10.66 -0.94 5.87
C SER A 134 10.84 -0.83 4.36
N LEU A 135 12.03 -0.46 3.89
CA LEU A 135 12.35 -0.45 2.46
C LEU A 135 12.38 -1.88 1.88
N LEU A 136 12.89 -2.86 2.62
CA LEU A 136 12.81 -4.27 2.22
C LEU A 136 11.36 -4.74 2.10
N SER A 137 10.50 -4.32 3.03
CA SER A 137 9.05 -4.59 2.96
C SER A 137 8.41 -3.90 1.76
N ALA A 138 8.85 -2.69 1.42
CA ALA A 138 8.36 -1.98 0.23
C ALA A 138 8.79 -2.65 -1.08
N ILE A 139 10.02 -3.18 -1.14
CA ILE A 139 10.51 -3.99 -2.27
C ILE A 139 9.65 -5.25 -2.43
N ASP A 140 9.34 -5.91 -1.31
CA ASP A 140 8.45 -7.06 -1.30
C ASP A 140 7.07 -6.74 -1.85
N TRP A 141 6.45 -5.65 -1.39
CA TRP A 141 5.21 -5.14 -1.95
C TRP A 141 5.33 -4.91 -3.46
N TYR A 142 6.37 -4.23 -3.92
CA TYR A 142 6.54 -3.91 -5.34
C TYR A 142 6.69 -5.17 -6.21
N GLN A 143 7.45 -6.16 -5.77
CA GLN A 143 7.70 -7.39 -6.53
C GLN A 143 6.57 -8.42 -6.47
N HIS A 144 5.83 -8.47 -5.36
CA HIS A 144 4.85 -9.52 -5.07
C HIS A 144 3.43 -8.97 -4.80
N SER A 145 3.14 -7.76 -5.29
CA SER A 145 1.84 -7.10 -5.14
C SER A 145 0.70 -8.00 -5.65
N THR A 146 -0.25 -8.32 -4.78
CA THR A 146 -1.41 -9.16 -5.11
C THR A 146 -2.70 -8.41 -4.83
N LEU A 147 -3.57 -8.28 -5.84
CA LEU A 147 -4.93 -7.78 -5.69
C LEU A 147 -5.91 -8.97 -5.76
N ILE A 148 -6.71 -9.15 -4.71
CA ILE A 148 -7.75 -10.17 -4.64
C ILE A 148 -9.11 -9.49 -4.84
N ARG A 149 -9.80 -9.80 -5.94
CA ARG A 149 -11.14 -9.28 -6.25
C ARG A 149 -12.16 -10.36 -6.01
N THR A 150 -13.10 -10.17 -5.08
CA THR A 150 -14.05 -11.23 -4.69
C THR A 150 -15.33 -10.66 -4.09
N SER A 151 -16.31 -11.51 -3.81
CA SER A 151 -17.55 -11.10 -3.16
C SER A 151 -17.33 -10.77 -1.67
N PRO A 152 -18.17 -9.91 -1.07
CA PRO A 152 -18.04 -9.55 0.34
C PRO A 152 -18.05 -10.76 1.30
N ASP A 153 -18.77 -11.83 0.94
CA ASP A 153 -18.93 -13.02 1.78
C ASP A 153 -17.63 -13.79 1.99
N LEU A 154 -16.67 -13.71 1.06
CA LEU A 154 -15.39 -14.41 1.14
C LEU A 154 -14.29 -13.60 1.83
N ILE A 155 -14.43 -12.27 1.90
CA ILE A 155 -13.40 -11.37 2.43
C ILE A 155 -13.03 -11.65 3.90
N PRO A 156 -13.99 -11.87 4.85
CA PRO A 156 -13.64 -12.15 6.24
C PRO A 156 -12.73 -13.38 6.40
N GLY A 157 -12.95 -14.41 5.58
CA GLY A 157 -12.11 -15.62 5.56
C GLY A 157 -10.71 -15.38 4.99
N LEU A 158 -10.56 -14.43 4.07
CA LEU A 158 -9.27 -14.07 3.47
C LEU A 158 -8.45 -13.15 4.39
N ILE A 159 -9.08 -12.12 4.98
CA ILE A 159 -8.41 -11.14 5.85
C ILE A 159 -7.95 -11.75 7.18
N SER A 160 -8.57 -12.85 7.63
CA SER A 160 -8.10 -13.60 8.81
C SER A 160 -6.80 -14.38 8.59
N GLN A 161 -6.33 -14.48 7.34
CA GLN A 161 -5.09 -15.17 6.98
C GLN A 161 -3.96 -14.18 6.70
N TYR A 162 -2.72 -14.64 6.86
CA TYR A 162 -1.55 -13.79 6.65
C TYR A 162 -1.09 -13.81 5.19
N TYR A 163 -1.36 -12.73 4.46
CA TYR A 163 -0.91 -12.47 3.09
C TYR A 163 -0.19 -11.12 3.02
N PRO A 164 1.14 -11.09 3.20
CA PRO A 164 1.89 -9.85 3.49
C PRO A 164 1.82 -8.78 2.40
N THR A 165 1.64 -9.16 1.14
CA THR A 165 1.61 -8.25 -0.02
C THR A 165 0.29 -8.31 -0.78
N ALA A 166 -0.79 -8.69 -0.09
CA ALA A 166 -2.12 -8.78 -0.69
C ALA A 166 -3.07 -7.72 -0.15
N VAL A 167 -3.93 -7.21 -1.03
CA VAL A 167 -5.10 -6.39 -0.67
C VAL A 167 -6.36 -6.99 -1.29
N CYS A 168 -7.47 -6.88 -0.59
CA CYS A 168 -8.79 -7.28 -1.08
C CYS A 168 -9.54 -6.07 -1.66
N GLN A 169 -10.36 -6.33 -2.66
CA GLN A 169 -11.33 -5.41 -3.23
C GLN A 169 -12.64 -6.16 -3.51
N ILE A 170 -13.76 -5.53 -3.17
CA ILE A 170 -15.09 -6.09 -3.49
C ILE A 170 -15.29 -5.99 -5.00
N GLU A 171 -15.68 -7.10 -5.61
CA GLU A 171 -16.05 -7.18 -7.01
C GLU A 171 -17.53 -7.54 -7.14
N ALA A 172 -18.30 -6.65 -7.76
CA ALA A 172 -19.72 -6.88 -8.01
C ALA A 172 -19.92 -7.73 -9.27
N ASP A 173 -19.03 -7.59 -10.26
CA ASP A 173 -19.19 -8.15 -11.60
C ASP A 173 -18.14 -9.24 -11.87
N LEU A 174 -18.17 -10.31 -11.08
CA LEU A 174 -17.32 -11.48 -11.31
C LEU A 174 -17.74 -12.24 -12.58
N PRO A 175 -16.79 -12.83 -13.34
CA PRO A 175 -17.11 -13.70 -14.47
C PRO A 175 -18.03 -14.86 -14.07
N GLU A 176 -18.83 -15.37 -15.01
CA GLU A 176 -19.80 -16.43 -14.74
C GLU A 176 -19.13 -17.67 -14.12
N GLY A 177 -19.64 -18.07 -12.95
CA GLY A 177 -19.13 -19.22 -12.19
C GLY A 177 -17.82 -18.97 -11.44
N ALA A 178 -17.25 -17.76 -11.48
CA ALA A 178 -16.11 -17.36 -10.68
C ALA A 178 -16.53 -16.87 -9.30
N ILE A 179 -15.71 -17.17 -8.29
CA ILE A 179 -15.86 -16.68 -6.92
C ILE A 179 -14.85 -15.58 -6.59
N GLY A 180 -13.83 -15.39 -7.43
CA GLY A 180 -12.84 -14.34 -7.25
C GLY A 180 -11.78 -14.35 -8.34
N LEU A 181 -10.97 -13.29 -8.37
CA LEU A 181 -9.82 -13.10 -9.23
C LEU A 181 -8.60 -12.82 -8.35
N VAL A 182 -7.46 -13.43 -8.71
CA VAL A 182 -6.17 -13.10 -8.12
C VAL A 182 -5.32 -12.42 -9.19
N CYS A 183 -4.95 -11.18 -8.93
CA CYS A 183 -4.17 -10.37 -9.86
C CYS A 183 -2.79 -10.09 -9.26
N GLU A 184 -1.75 -10.33 -10.06
CA GLU A 184 -0.38 -9.90 -9.75
C GLU A 184 -0.22 -8.52 -10.39
N CYS A 185 -0.02 -7.49 -9.56
CA CYS A 185 -0.25 -6.10 -9.97
C CYS A 185 -1.68 -5.94 -10.53
N LEU A 186 -1.83 -5.48 -11.78
CA LEU A 186 -3.12 -5.29 -12.46
C LEU A 186 -3.45 -6.40 -13.47
N THR A 187 -2.66 -7.48 -13.52
CA THR A 187 -2.90 -8.61 -14.43
C THR A 187 -3.48 -9.79 -13.66
N CYS A 188 -4.70 -10.20 -14.01
CA CYS A 188 -5.41 -11.27 -13.32
C CYS A 188 -5.13 -12.65 -13.93
N LYS A 189 -5.04 -13.66 -13.05
CA LYS A 189 -5.01 -15.08 -13.41
C LYS A 189 -6.37 -15.54 -13.94
N GLU A 190 -6.45 -16.83 -14.29
CA GLU A 190 -7.74 -17.45 -14.62
C GLU A 190 -8.74 -17.25 -13.47
N PRO A 191 -10.02 -16.92 -13.76
CA PRO A 191 -11.01 -16.73 -12.70
C PRO A 191 -11.17 -17.98 -11.85
N ALA A 192 -10.99 -17.82 -10.53
CA ALA A 192 -11.10 -18.94 -9.60
C ALA A 192 -12.56 -19.36 -9.44
N LYS A 193 -12.85 -20.64 -9.69
CA LYS A 193 -14.21 -21.21 -9.61
C LYS A 193 -14.52 -21.95 -8.31
N SER A 194 -13.51 -22.15 -7.45
CA SER A 194 -13.66 -22.75 -6.13
C SER A 194 -12.73 -22.08 -5.12
N GLN A 195 -13.06 -22.22 -3.83
CA GLN A 195 -12.25 -21.65 -2.75
C GLN A 195 -10.84 -22.25 -2.72
N GLU A 196 -10.70 -23.53 -3.04
CA GLU A 196 -9.40 -24.19 -3.12
C GLU A 196 -8.53 -23.60 -4.23
N MET A 197 -9.13 -23.32 -5.40
CA MET A 197 -8.44 -22.68 -6.52
C MET A 197 -7.99 -21.26 -6.15
N LEU A 198 -8.89 -20.45 -5.57
CA LEU A 198 -8.59 -19.09 -5.13
C LEU A 198 -7.41 -19.07 -4.13
N LEU A 199 -7.46 -19.92 -3.10
CA LEU A 199 -6.39 -20.02 -2.10
C LEU A 199 -5.07 -20.57 -2.67
N ALA A 200 -5.13 -21.45 -3.68
CA ALA A 200 -3.93 -21.93 -4.36
C ALA A 200 -3.27 -20.80 -5.18
N GLU A 201 -4.07 -20.00 -5.88
CA GLU A 201 -3.59 -18.86 -6.67
C GLU A 201 -2.97 -17.76 -5.80
N ILE A 202 -3.60 -17.44 -4.66
CA ILE A 202 -3.06 -16.50 -3.68
C ILE A 202 -1.73 -17.02 -3.13
N ARG A 203 -1.67 -18.26 -2.64
CA ARG A 203 -0.41 -18.82 -2.10
C ARG A 203 0.70 -18.82 -3.14
N LYS A 204 0.37 -19.09 -4.41
CA LYS A 204 1.33 -19.01 -5.52
C LYS A 204 1.85 -17.59 -5.74
N SER A 205 1.00 -16.55 -5.66
CA SER A 205 1.46 -15.16 -5.84
C SER A 205 2.31 -14.66 -4.67
N GLN A 206 2.18 -15.28 -3.48
CA GLN A 206 2.94 -14.95 -2.28
C GLN A 206 4.29 -15.71 -2.16
N THR A 207 4.61 -16.58 -3.12
CA THR A 207 5.86 -17.34 -3.09
C THR A 207 7.02 -16.47 -3.58
N ARG A 208 8.01 -16.24 -2.73
CA ARG A 208 9.26 -15.55 -3.07
C ARG A 208 10.17 -16.52 -3.83
N GLY A 209 10.56 -16.16 -5.05
CA GLY A 209 11.47 -16.95 -5.91
C GLY A 209 12.94 -16.78 -5.57
#